data_AF-A0A953T5M4-F1
#
_entry.id   AF-A0A953T5M4-F1
#
_cell.length_a   1.000
_cell.length_b   1.000
_cell.length_c   1.000
_cell.angle_alpha   90.00
_cell.angle_beta   90.00
_cell.angle_gamma   90.00
#
_symmetry.space_group_name_H-M   'P 1'
#
loop_
_entity.id
_entity.type
_entity.pdbx_description
1 polymer ?
#
loop_
_entity_poly.entity_id
_entity_poly.type
_entity_poly.pdbx_seq_one_letter_code
_entity_poly.pdbx_strand_id
1 'polypeptide(L)'
;MSTFNSLLYATRLVDAGVPRDQAEVHALVLQSVHDEEHKQYATKADFLELRQEVKQQILHLEVKTDRIEAKTDQLEIKTDRIEAKMNQIEAKTDQLELKTDRIEAKMNLIEAKTNLIEAKTNQIEAKTNQIEAKINEVEVKLSAEISGLTKTVNECKDEFLRFRSDVSVLRTSHKYIVWISGGVATMCLSVIALCIPIYLHTLK
;
A
#
# COMPACT_ATOMS: atom_id res chain seq x y z
N MET A 1 52.35 82.19 8.85
CA MET A 1 52.41 82.82 10.18
C MET A 1 53.41 83.94 10.11
N SER A 2 52.98 85.17 10.41
CA SER A 2 53.89 86.31 10.54
C SER A 2 54.74 86.07 11.78
N THR A 3 56.05 85.98 11.64
CA THR A 3 56.95 85.91 12.79
C THR A 3 56.91 87.24 13.53
N PHE A 4 56.79 87.21 14.86
CA PHE A 4 56.90 88.42 15.67
C PHE A 4 58.32 88.98 15.50
N ASN A 5 58.41 90.24 15.10
CA ASN A 5 59.68 90.92 14.84
C ASN A 5 60.02 91.79 16.06
N SER A 6 60.79 91.23 16.98
CA SER A 6 61.22 91.87 18.22
C SER A 6 62.00 93.16 17.99
N LEU A 7 62.78 93.25 16.91
CA LEU A 7 63.55 94.45 16.55
C LEU A 7 62.63 95.61 16.15
N LEU A 8 61.67 95.36 15.26
CA LEU A 8 60.70 96.38 14.84
C LEU A 8 59.82 96.84 16.01
N TYR A 9 59.50 95.92 16.92
CA TYR A 9 58.74 96.23 18.14
C TYR A 9 59.54 97.10 19.11
N ALA A 10 60.81 96.78 19.34
CA ALA A 10 61.71 97.60 20.17
C ALA A 10 61.91 99.01 19.59
N THR A 11 62.11 99.13 18.27
CA THR A 11 62.26 100.45 17.61
C THR A 11 61.02 101.32 17.80
N ARG A 12 59.82 100.76 17.65
CA ARG A 12 58.56 101.50 17.90
C ARG A 12 58.38 101.97 19.33
N LEU A 13 58.89 101.22 20.32
CA LEU A 13 58.86 101.61 21.73
C LEU A 13 59.85 102.76 22.01
N VAL A 14 61.03 102.71 21.41
CA VAL A 14 62.02 103.79 21.49
C VAL A 14 61.49 105.08 20.86
N ASP A 15 60.85 105.00 19.68
CA ASP A 15 60.21 106.13 19.01
C ASP A 15 59.04 106.72 19.83
N ALA A 16 58.40 105.91 20.67
CA ALA A 16 57.35 106.33 21.60
C ALA A 16 57.88 106.92 22.92
N GLY A 17 59.21 107.06 23.07
CA GLY A 17 59.86 107.70 24.23
C GLY A 17 60.25 106.75 25.36
N VAL A 18 60.19 105.42 25.16
CA VAL A 18 60.67 104.44 26.14
C VAL A 18 62.20 104.34 26.07
N PRO A 19 62.93 104.37 27.20
CA PRO A 19 64.38 104.18 27.21
C PRO A 19 64.79 102.88 26.52
N ARG A 20 65.86 102.93 25.72
CA ARG A 20 66.28 101.82 24.86
C ARG A 20 66.44 100.49 25.62
N ASP A 21 67.10 100.54 26.78
CA ASP A 21 67.32 99.36 27.62
C ASP A 21 65.99 98.73 28.08
N GLN A 22 64.98 99.56 28.36
CA GLN A 22 63.65 99.12 28.78
C GLN A 22 62.81 98.59 27.60
N ALA A 23 62.93 99.23 26.43
CA ALA A 23 62.27 98.79 25.20
C ALA A 23 62.80 97.43 24.72
N GLU A 24 64.10 97.18 24.83
CA GLU A 24 64.73 95.90 24.49
C GLU A 24 64.28 94.77 25.43
N VAL A 25 64.24 95.01 26.74
CA VAL A 25 63.72 94.03 27.71
C VAL A 25 62.25 93.72 27.45
N HIS A 26 61.42 94.73 27.18
CA HIS A 26 60.00 94.52 26.89
C HIS A 26 59.79 93.71 25.60
N ALA A 27 60.58 93.98 24.56
CA ALA A 27 60.56 93.22 23.32
C ALA A 27 60.98 91.75 23.51
N LEU A 28 61.97 91.49 24.37
CA LEU A 28 62.42 90.14 24.71
C LEU A 28 61.38 89.35 25.50
N VAL A 29 60.73 89.97 26.50
CA VAL A 29 59.67 89.32 27.27
C VAL A 29 58.49 89.00 26.36
N LEU A 30 58.07 89.94 25.51
CA LEU A 30 56.95 89.71 24.59
C LEU A 30 57.28 88.64 23.53
N GLN A 31 58.52 88.60 23.04
CA GLN A 31 59.01 87.50 22.20
C GLN A 31 58.93 86.16 22.93
N SER A 32 59.35 86.09 24.20
CA SER A 32 59.27 84.84 24.98
C SER A 32 57.83 84.38 25.23
N VAL A 33 56.90 85.30 25.50
CA VAL A 33 55.47 84.98 25.67
C VAL A 33 54.87 84.52 24.35
N HIS A 34 55.18 85.21 23.25
CA HIS A 34 54.75 84.83 21.91
C HIS A 34 55.26 83.42 21.54
N ASP A 35 56.53 83.12 21.81
CA ASP A 35 57.12 81.80 21.52
C ASP A 35 56.53 80.69 22.42
N GLU A 36 56.18 81.00 23.67
CA GLU A 36 55.51 80.08 24.59
C GLU A 36 54.06 79.77 24.16
N GLU A 37 53.31 80.79 23.71
CA GLU A 37 51.98 80.59 23.13
C GLU A 37 52.04 79.80 21.82
N HIS A 38 53.05 80.03 20.96
CA HIS A 38 53.19 79.29 19.70
C HIS A 38 53.49 77.80 19.86
N LYS A 39 54.06 77.37 20.99
CA LYS A 39 54.22 75.95 21.31
C LYS A 39 52.88 75.22 21.51
N GLN A 40 51.81 75.94 21.85
CA GLN A 40 50.49 75.35 22.07
C GLN A 40 49.68 75.16 20.78
N TYR A 41 50.08 75.81 19.69
CA TYR A 41 49.40 75.68 18.41
C TYR A 41 49.91 74.47 17.64
N ALA A 42 48.97 73.74 17.03
CA ALA A 42 49.28 72.71 16.06
C ALA A 42 50.05 73.33 14.89
N THR A 43 51.20 72.73 14.58
CA THR A 43 52.04 73.12 13.47
C THR A 43 51.49 72.55 12.16
N LYS A 44 51.97 73.09 11.04
CA LYS A 44 51.66 72.53 9.71
C LYS A 44 52.07 71.06 9.59
N ALA A 45 53.09 70.63 10.33
CA ALA A 45 53.52 69.23 10.36
C ALA A 45 52.47 68.35 11.04
N ASP A 46 51.94 68.77 12.19
CA ASP A 46 50.91 68.05 12.95
C ASP A 46 49.62 67.87 12.10
N PHE A 47 49.21 68.91 11.37
CA PHE A 47 48.08 68.81 10.45
C PHE A 47 48.35 67.84 9.28
N LEU A 48 49.60 67.72 8.83
CA LEU A 48 49.97 66.79 7.76
C LEU A 48 49.93 65.34 8.27
N GLU A 49 50.40 65.10 9.49
CA GLU A 49 50.36 63.79 10.14
C GLU A 49 48.91 63.35 10.39
N LEU A 50 48.09 64.23 10.97
CA LEU A 50 46.66 63.97 11.16
C LEU A 50 45.95 63.66 9.84
N ARG A 51 46.24 64.42 8.78
CA ARG A 51 45.68 64.17 7.45
C ARG A 51 46.07 62.79 6.94
N GLN A 52 47.32 62.39 7.15
CA GLN A 52 47.79 61.08 6.73
C GLN A 52 47.14 59.96 7.55
N GLU A 53 47.00 60.12 8.87
CA GLU A 53 46.32 59.16 9.72
C GLU A 53 44.85 59.00 9.35
N VAL A 54 44.11 60.10 9.17
CA VAL A 54 42.72 60.09 8.72
C VAL A 54 42.59 59.40 7.36
N LYS A 55 43.51 59.65 6.43
CA LYS A 55 43.53 58.97 5.13
C LYS A 55 43.72 57.45 5.28
N GLN A 56 44.60 57.00 6.18
CA GLN A 56 44.77 55.58 6.45
C GLN A 56 43.53 54.96 7.10
N GLN A 57 42.88 55.66 8.03
CA GLN A 57 41.63 55.21 8.64
C GLN A 57 40.50 55.07 7.62
N ILE A 58 40.38 56.02 6.68
CA ILE A 58 39.40 55.94 5.59
C ILE A 58 39.67 54.71 4.71
N LEU A 59 40.91 54.50 4.26
CA LEU A 59 41.28 53.33 3.46
C LEU A 59 40.98 52.02 4.19
N HIS A 60 41.23 51.97 5.51
CA HIS A 60 40.91 50.80 6.33
C HIS A 60 39.40 50.56 6.45
N LEU A 61 38.61 51.63 6.54
CA LEU A 61 37.15 51.54 6.55
C LEU A 61 36.61 51.08 5.19
N GLU A 62 37.14 51.59 4.07
CA GLU A 62 36.78 51.14 2.72
C GLU A 62 37.00 49.63 2.56
N VAL A 63 38.18 49.12 2.93
CA VAL A 63 38.49 47.67 2.89
C VAL A 63 37.54 46.86 3.78
N LYS A 64 37.14 47.39 4.94
CA LYS A 64 36.16 46.73 5.80
C LYS A 64 34.77 46.71 5.18
N THR A 65 34.35 47.80 4.55
CA THR A 65 33.07 47.90 3.85
C THR A 65 33.02 46.91 2.69
N ASP A 66 34.04 46.87 1.83
CA ASP A 66 34.13 45.90 0.73
C ASP A 66 34.03 44.45 1.23
N ARG A 67 34.67 44.16 2.38
CA ARG A 67 34.61 42.84 2.99
C ARG A 67 33.21 42.51 3.55
N ILE A 68 32.47 43.51 4.02
CA ILE A 68 31.10 43.33 4.49
C ILE A 68 30.18 43.10 3.29
N GLU A 69 30.31 43.88 2.22
CA GLU A 69 29.54 43.71 0.98
C GLU A 69 29.73 42.29 0.41
N ALA A 70 30.98 41.84 0.25
CA ALA A 70 31.26 40.49 -0.22
C ALA A 70 30.67 39.38 0.67
N LYS A 71 30.55 39.61 1.99
CA LYS A 71 29.89 38.66 2.89
C LYS A 71 28.37 38.69 2.73
N THR A 72 27.79 39.86 2.50
CA THR A 72 26.36 40.03 2.25
C THR A 72 25.97 39.31 0.96
N ASP A 73 26.72 39.48 -0.13
CA ASP A 73 26.48 38.78 -1.39
C ASP A 73 26.55 37.25 -1.21
N GLN A 74 27.52 36.76 -0.42
CA GLN A 74 27.62 35.34 -0.11
C GLN A 74 26.44 34.82 0.72
N LEU A 75 25.86 35.65 1.59
CA LEU A 75 24.66 35.29 2.36
C LEU A 75 23.42 35.27 1.49
N GLU A 76 23.29 36.20 0.54
CA GLU A 76 22.20 36.23 -0.44
C GLU A 76 22.21 34.95 -1.28
N ILE A 77 23.36 34.59 -1.87
CA ILE A 77 23.51 33.34 -2.65
C ILE A 77 23.17 32.10 -1.81
N LYS A 78 23.54 32.07 -0.53
CA LYS A 78 23.19 30.96 0.37
C LYS A 78 21.68 30.91 0.64
N THR A 79 21.04 32.06 0.77
CA THR A 79 19.60 32.18 1.00
C THR A 79 18.83 31.66 -0.22
N ASP A 80 19.18 32.10 -1.43
CA ASP A 80 18.59 31.62 -2.68
C ASP A 80 18.72 30.10 -2.82
N ARG A 81 19.89 29.56 -2.45
CA ARG A 81 20.13 28.11 -2.49
C ARG A 81 19.29 27.35 -1.46
N ILE A 82 19.02 27.93 -0.30
CA ILE A 82 18.13 27.35 0.72
C ILE A 82 16.69 27.36 0.21
N GLU A 83 16.23 28.47 -0.36
CA GLU A 83 14.89 28.60 -0.92
C GLU A 83 14.66 27.58 -2.05
N ALA A 84 15.60 27.46 -2.99
CA ALA A 84 15.53 26.47 -4.06
C ALA A 84 15.45 25.03 -3.54
N LYS A 85 16.18 24.71 -2.45
CA LYS A 85 16.08 23.40 -1.79
C LYS A 85 14.73 23.19 -1.11
N MET A 86 14.17 24.23 -0.52
CA MET A 86 12.87 24.15 0.15
C MET A 86 11.76 23.87 -0.86
N ASN A 87 11.77 24.56 -2.01
CA ASN A 87 10.83 24.30 -3.11
C ASN A 87 10.96 22.88 -3.66
N GLN A 88 12.19 22.33 -3.74
CA GLN A 88 12.39 20.93 -4.13
C GLN A 88 11.87 19.93 -3.09
N ILE A 89 11.96 20.26 -1.79
CA ILE A 89 11.43 19.42 -0.72
C ILE A 89 9.90 19.43 -0.78
N GLU A 90 9.28 20.60 -0.93
CA GLU A 90 7.83 20.75 -1.07
C GLU A 90 7.29 19.92 -2.24
N ALA A 91 7.87 20.06 -3.43
CA ALA A 91 7.47 19.27 -4.59
C ALA A 91 7.63 17.75 -4.39
N LYS A 92 8.62 17.30 -3.61
CA LYS A 92 8.78 15.88 -3.26
C LYS A 92 7.73 15.41 -2.26
N THR A 93 7.36 16.26 -1.31
CA THR A 93 6.29 15.99 -0.35
C THR A 93 4.96 15.81 -1.07
N ASP A 94 4.61 16.71 -1.99
CA ASP A 94 3.37 16.60 -2.79
C ASP A 94 3.33 15.30 -3.61
N GLN A 95 4.47 14.91 -4.20
CA GLN A 95 4.56 13.64 -4.92
C GLN A 95 4.41 12.41 -4.01
N LEU A 96 4.85 12.49 -2.76
CA LEU A 96 4.67 11.41 -1.78
C LEU A 96 3.22 11.32 -1.32
N GLU A 97 2.54 12.45 -1.13
CA GLU A 97 1.12 12.51 -0.79
C GLU A 97 0.28 11.85 -1.90
N LEU A 98 0.47 12.26 -3.16
CA LEU A 98 -0.22 11.65 -4.31
C LEU A 98 0.04 10.13 -4.46
N LYS A 99 1.26 9.67 -4.12
CA LYS A 99 1.57 8.24 -4.11
C LYS A 99 0.83 7.51 -2.99
N THR A 100 0.70 8.14 -1.83
CA THR A 100 -0.01 7.59 -0.67
C THR A 100 -1.49 7.43 -0.99
N ASP A 101 -2.13 8.46 -1.54
CA ASP A 101 -3.54 8.42 -1.97
C ASP A 101 -3.78 7.29 -2.99
N ARG A 102 -2.85 7.11 -3.94
CA ARG A 102 -2.94 6.04 -4.93
C ARG A 102 -2.81 4.65 -4.32
N ILE A 103 -1.98 4.50 -3.27
CA ILE A 103 -1.84 3.23 -2.54
C ILE A 103 -3.14 2.94 -1.78
N GLU A 104 -3.69 3.93 -1.08
CA GLU A 104 -4.96 3.80 -0.35
C GLU A 104 -6.10 3.39 -1.29
N ALA A 105 -6.26 4.06 -2.43
CA ALA A 105 -7.27 3.71 -3.42
C ALA A 105 -7.11 2.25 -3.95
N LYS A 106 -5.87 1.78 -4.11
CA LYS A 106 -5.59 0.39 -4.50
C LYS A 106 -5.95 -0.59 -3.38
N MET A 107 -5.67 -0.26 -2.12
CA MET A 107 -6.04 -1.10 -0.98
C MET A 107 -7.56 -1.25 -0.88
N ASN A 108 -8.31 -0.15 -1.01
CA ASN A 108 -9.78 -0.18 -1.01
C ASN A 108 -10.34 -1.06 -2.13
N LEU A 109 -9.73 -1.01 -3.33
CA LEU A 109 -10.12 -1.88 -4.44
C LEU A 109 -9.81 -3.37 -4.16
N ILE A 110 -8.67 -3.66 -3.53
CA ILE A 110 -8.30 -5.03 -3.14
C ILE A 110 -9.30 -5.56 -2.11
N GLU A 111 -9.62 -4.77 -1.08
CA GLU A 111 -10.60 -5.14 -0.05
C GLU A 111 -11.96 -5.45 -0.67
N ALA A 112 -12.47 -4.59 -1.56
CA ALA A 112 -13.73 -4.83 -2.26
C ALA A 112 -13.71 -6.13 -3.09
N LYS A 113 -12.60 -6.44 -3.76
CA LYS A 113 -12.44 -7.69 -4.51
C LYS A 113 -12.40 -8.91 -3.60
N THR A 114 -11.72 -8.83 -2.46
CA THR A 114 -11.68 -9.89 -1.46
C THR A 114 -13.08 -10.20 -0.94
N ASN A 115 -13.85 -9.17 -0.57
CA ASN A 115 -15.22 -9.34 -0.10
C ASN A 115 -16.13 -10.00 -1.17
N LEU A 116 -15.95 -9.63 -2.44
CA LEU A 116 -16.68 -10.26 -3.55
C LEU A 116 -16.30 -11.74 -3.73
N ILE A 117 -15.02 -12.07 -3.59
CA ILE A 117 -14.53 -13.47 -3.66
C ILE A 117 -15.13 -14.28 -2.52
N GLU A 118 -15.10 -13.76 -1.29
CA GLU A 118 -15.68 -14.41 -0.11
C GLU A 118 -17.18 -14.69 -0.31
N ALA A 119 -17.95 -13.70 -0.77
CA ALA A 119 -19.37 -13.88 -1.06
C ALA A 119 -19.63 -14.97 -2.13
N LYS A 120 -18.80 -15.03 -3.17
CA LYS A 120 -18.90 -16.09 -4.20
C LYS A 120 -18.54 -17.46 -3.65
N THR A 121 -17.53 -17.56 -2.80
CA THR A 121 -17.14 -18.80 -2.14
C THR A 121 -18.29 -19.33 -1.28
N ASN A 122 -18.90 -18.48 -0.47
CA ASN A 122 -20.06 -18.86 0.36
C ASN A 122 -21.24 -19.33 -0.50
N GLN A 123 -21.48 -18.69 -1.65
CA GLN A 123 -22.53 -19.12 -2.58
C GLN A 123 -22.21 -20.50 -3.20
N ILE A 124 -20.95 -20.76 -3.55
CA ILE A 124 -20.52 -22.06 -4.07
C ILE A 124 -20.70 -23.14 -3.00
N GLU A 125 -20.28 -22.89 -1.77
CA GLU A 125 -20.44 -23.81 -0.64
C GLU A 125 -21.92 -24.16 -0.42
N ALA A 126 -22.81 -23.17 -0.40
CA ALA A 126 -24.25 -23.40 -0.26
C ALA A 126 -24.81 -24.27 -1.40
N LYS A 127 -24.37 -24.05 -2.64
CA LYS A 127 -24.78 -24.88 -3.80
C LYS A 127 -24.24 -26.31 -3.69
N THR A 128 -23.01 -26.49 -3.23
CA THR A 128 -22.41 -27.82 -3.00
C THR A 128 -23.21 -28.60 -1.97
N ASN A 129 -23.55 -27.97 -0.83
CA ASN A 129 -24.36 -28.60 0.21
C ASN A 129 -25.76 -28.99 -0.31
N GLN A 130 -26.36 -28.15 -1.17
CA GLN A 130 -27.64 -28.48 -1.80
C GLN A 130 -27.54 -29.67 -2.76
N ILE A 131 -26.45 -29.77 -3.53
CA ILE A 131 -26.19 -30.90 -4.42
C ILE A 131 -26.00 -32.18 -3.61
N GLU A 132 -25.20 -32.13 -2.54
CA GLU A 132 -24.96 -33.26 -1.65
C GLU A 132 -26.27 -33.78 -1.03
N ALA A 133 -27.14 -32.88 -0.55
CA ALA A 133 -28.45 -33.26 -0.04
C ALA A 133 -29.33 -33.96 -1.10
N LYS A 134 -29.32 -33.48 -2.35
CA LYS A 134 -30.05 -34.11 -3.45
C LYS A 134 -29.49 -35.48 -3.82
N ILE A 135 -28.16 -35.65 -3.79
CA ILE A 135 -27.51 -36.94 -4.03
C ILE A 135 -27.96 -37.95 -2.97
N ASN A 136 -27.92 -37.57 -1.68
CA ASN A 136 -28.37 -38.41 -0.59
C ASN A 136 -29.86 -38.80 -0.75
N GLU A 137 -30.72 -37.86 -1.15
CA GLU A 137 -32.14 -38.16 -1.42
C GLU A 137 -32.31 -39.19 -2.56
N VAL A 138 -31.54 -39.04 -3.64
CA VAL A 138 -31.57 -39.98 -4.77
C VAL A 138 -31.04 -41.36 -4.37
N GLU A 139 -29.97 -41.43 -3.58
CA GLU A 139 -29.40 -42.69 -3.08
C GLU A 139 -30.40 -43.45 -2.19
N VAL A 140 -31.10 -42.75 -1.30
CA VAL A 140 -32.16 -43.32 -0.47
C VAL A 140 -33.32 -43.85 -1.32
N LYS A 141 -33.77 -43.10 -2.34
CA LYS A 141 -34.83 -43.56 -3.24
C LYS A 141 -34.42 -44.79 -4.05
N LEU A 142 -33.22 -44.78 -4.62
CA LEU A 142 -32.68 -45.91 -5.40
C LEU A 142 -32.54 -47.17 -4.53
N SER A 143 -32.02 -47.04 -3.32
CA SER A 143 -31.90 -48.18 -2.40
C SER A 143 -33.26 -48.77 -2.01
N ALA A 144 -34.28 -47.92 -1.79
CA ALA A 144 -35.65 -48.36 -1.54
C ALA A 144 -36.26 -49.09 -2.75
N GLU A 145 -36.09 -48.54 -3.97
CA GLU A 145 -36.57 -49.17 -5.21
C GLU A 145 -35.89 -50.53 -5.48
N ILE A 146 -34.57 -50.61 -5.30
CA ILE A 146 -33.80 -51.86 -5.45
C ILE A 146 -34.27 -52.91 -4.44
N SER A 147 -34.50 -52.50 -3.18
CA SER A 147 -35.04 -53.39 -2.15
C SER A 147 -36.43 -53.91 -2.52
N GLY A 148 -37.32 -53.02 -2.99
CA GLY A 148 -38.65 -53.37 -3.45
C GLY A 148 -38.63 -54.34 -4.63
N LEU A 149 -37.82 -54.06 -5.65
CA LEU A 149 -37.66 -54.94 -6.81
C LEU A 149 -37.12 -56.31 -6.39
N THR A 150 -36.10 -56.35 -5.53
CA THR A 150 -35.53 -57.60 -5.01
C THR A 150 -36.59 -58.45 -4.32
N LYS A 151 -37.49 -57.84 -3.53
CA LYS A 151 -38.61 -58.53 -2.89
C LYS A 151 -39.55 -59.16 -3.93
N THR A 152 -40.00 -58.38 -4.91
CA THR A 152 -40.92 -58.87 -5.96
C THR A 152 -40.31 -59.99 -6.81
N VAL A 153 -39.01 -59.92 -7.12
CA VAL A 153 -38.29 -60.97 -7.85
C VAL A 153 -38.25 -62.27 -7.04
N ASN A 154 -38.00 -62.19 -5.73
CA ASN A 154 -38.01 -63.37 -4.86
C ASN A 154 -39.41 -63.98 -4.75
N GLU A 155 -40.45 -63.16 -4.58
CA GLU A 155 -41.86 -63.62 -4.58
C GLU A 155 -42.22 -64.33 -5.89
N CYS A 156 -41.91 -63.73 -7.03
CA CYS A 156 -42.13 -64.33 -8.36
C CYS A 156 -41.37 -65.66 -8.54
N LYS A 157 -40.14 -65.74 -8.03
CA LYS A 157 -39.33 -66.95 -8.08
C LYS A 157 -39.96 -68.08 -7.26
N ASP A 158 -40.48 -67.77 -6.07
CA ASP A 158 -41.16 -68.73 -5.21
C ASP A 158 -42.47 -69.23 -5.85
N GLU A 159 -43.26 -68.33 -6.44
CA GLU A 159 -44.47 -68.70 -7.20
C GLU A 159 -44.14 -69.61 -8.39
N PHE A 160 -43.08 -69.32 -9.14
CA PHE A 160 -42.64 -70.16 -10.25
C PHE A 160 -42.20 -71.55 -9.79
N LEU A 161 -41.50 -71.66 -8.65
CA LEU A 161 -41.12 -72.94 -8.07
C LEU A 161 -42.35 -73.77 -7.66
N ARG A 162 -43.37 -73.12 -7.07
CA ARG A 162 -44.65 -73.77 -6.74
C ARG A 162 -45.36 -74.26 -8.01
N PHE A 163 -45.50 -73.39 -9.01
CA PHE A 163 -46.11 -73.76 -10.29
C PHE A 163 -45.38 -74.94 -10.96
N ARG A 164 -44.04 -74.95 -10.95
CA ARG A 164 -43.24 -76.07 -11.46
C ARG A 164 -43.53 -77.38 -10.72
N SER A 165 -43.72 -77.32 -9.40
CA SER A 165 -44.14 -78.47 -8.59
C SER A 165 -45.54 -78.95 -9.00
N ASP A 166 -46.51 -78.03 -9.13
CA ASP A 166 -47.88 -78.36 -9.54
C ASP A 166 -47.93 -79.02 -10.91
N VAL A 167 -47.16 -78.53 -11.89
CA VAL A 167 -47.02 -79.14 -13.22
C VAL A 167 -46.43 -80.55 -13.13
N SER A 168 -45.47 -80.79 -12.24
CA SER A 168 -44.89 -82.12 -12.01
C SER A 168 -45.91 -83.11 -11.44
N VAL A 169 -46.71 -82.66 -10.47
CA VAL A 169 -47.82 -83.46 -9.91
C VAL A 169 -48.85 -83.75 -10.99
N LEU A 170 -49.28 -82.75 -11.74
CA LEU A 170 -50.26 -82.90 -12.82
C LEU A 170 -49.79 -83.89 -13.89
N ARG A 171 -48.51 -83.83 -14.30
CA ARG A 171 -47.91 -84.79 -15.23
C ARG A 171 -47.99 -86.21 -14.70
N THR A 172 -47.76 -86.40 -13.40
CA THR A 172 -47.82 -87.71 -12.74
C THR A 172 -49.25 -88.22 -12.66
N SER A 173 -50.20 -87.37 -12.23
CA SER A 173 -51.63 -87.70 -12.22
C SER A 173 -52.16 -88.04 -13.61
N HIS A 174 -51.74 -87.30 -14.65
CA HIS A 174 -52.11 -87.60 -16.03
C HIS A 174 -51.64 -88.99 -16.47
N LYS A 175 -50.41 -89.39 -16.13
CA LYS A 175 -49.92 -90.76 -16.39
C LYS A 175 -50.79 -91.82 -15.70
N TYR A 176 -51.19 -91.60 -14.45
CA TYR A 176 -52.08 -92.52 -13.73
C TYR A 176 -53.47 -92.60 -14.37
N ILE A 177 -54.06 -91.48 -14.77
CA ILE A 177 -55.37 -91.45 -15.45
C ILE A 177 -55.30 -92.24 -16.76
N VAL A 178 -54.28 -92.01 -17.59
CA VAL A 178 -54.07 -92.75 -18.84
C VAL A 178 -53.94 -94.26 -18.55
N TRP A 179 -53.16 -94.64 -17.53
CA TRP A 179 -52.99 -96.04 -17.13
C TRP A 179 -54.32 -96.69 -16.68
N ILE A 180 -55.10 -96.03 -15.82
CA ILE A 180 -56.42 -96.50 -15.38
C ILE A 180 -57.38 -96.62 -16.57
N SER A 181 -57.47 -95.59 -17.42
CA SER A 181 -58.37 -95.60 -18.59
C SER A 181 -58.02 -96.71 -19.58
N GLY A 182 -56.72 -96.98 -19.78
CA GLY A 182 -56.26 -98.10 -20.59
C GLY A 182 -56.66 -99.44 -20.00
N GLY A 183 -56.51 -99.62 -18.68
CA GLY A 183 -56.94 -100.82 -17.97
C GLY A 183 -58.45 -101.05 -18.01
N VAL A 184 -59.26 -99.99 -17.88
CA VAL A 184 -60.72 -100.09 -18.03
C VAL A 184 -61.11 -100.44 -19.46
N ALA A 185 -60.47 -99.85 -20.47
CA ALA A 185 -60.72 -100.17 -21.87
C ALA A 185 -60.42 -101.65 -22.20
N THR A 186 -59.32 -102.21 -21.68
CA THR A 186 -58.99 -103.63 -21.89
C THR A 186 -59.96 -104.55 -21.17
N MET A 187 -60.41 -104.21 -19.96
CA MET A 187 -61.48 -104.92 -19.24
C MET A 187 -62.80 -104.90 -20.02
N CYS A 188 -63.21 -103.76 -20.56
CA CYS A 188 -64.42 -103.67 -21.39
C CYS A 188 -64.31 -104.54 -22.66
N LEU A 189 -63.15 -104.50 -23.34
CA LEU A 189 -62.91 -105.31 -24.53
C LEU A 189 -62.91 -106.82 -24.23
N SER A 190 -62.37 -107.25 -23.08
CA SER A 190 -62.37 -108.67 -22.70
C SER A 190 -63.77 -109.17 -22.33
N VAL A 191 -64.59 -108.35 -21.66
CA VAL A 191 -66.00 -108.66 -21.41
C VAL A 191 -66.77 -108.81 -22.72
N ILE A 192 -66.60 -107.87 -23.67
CA ILE A 192 -67.21 -107.98 -25.01
C ILE A 192 -66.74 -109.28 -25.70
N ALA A 193 -65.44 -109.59 -25.66
CA ALA A 193 -64.89 -110.81 -26.25
C ALA A 193 -65.42 -112.11 -25.63
N LEU A 194 -65.72 -112.13 -24.33
CA LEU A 194 -66.34 -113.27 -23.64
C LEU A 194 -67.86 -113.37 -23.89
N CYS A 195 -68.56 -112.26 -24.05
CA CYS A 195 -70.00 -112.26 -24.33
C CYS A 195 -70.33 -112.69 -25.77
N ILE A 196 -69.47 -112.40 -26.76
CA ILE A 196 -69.64 -112.81 -28.17
C ILE A 196 -69.88 -114.33 -28.32
N PRO A 197 -69.03 -115.23 -27.77
CA PRO A 197 -69.24 -116.68 -27.90
C PRO A 197 -70.47 -117.19 -27.12
N ILE A 198 -70.83 -116.59 -25.99
CA ILE A 198 -72.04 -116.97 -25.23
C ILE A 198 -73.31 -116.62 -26.04
N TYR A 199 -73.36 -115.41 -26.62
CA TYR A 199 -74.49 -114.97 -27.42
C TYR A 199 -74.64 -115.80 -28.72
N LEU A 200 -73.52 -116.18 -29.34
CA LEU A 200 -73.49 -117.11 -30.48
C LEU A 200 -73.94 -118.53 -30.12
N HIS A 201 -73.75 -118.98 -28.86
CA HIS A 201 -74.15 -120.31 -28.42
C HIS A 201 -75.64 -120.41 -28.06
N THR A 202 -76.29 -119.30 -27.70
CA THR A 202 -77.75 -119.19 -27.51
C THR A 202 -78.55 -119.01 -28.80
N LEU A 203 -77.87 -118.84 -29.94
CA LEU A 203 -78.46 -118.69 -31.28
C LEU A 203 -78.42 -120.00 -32.11
N LYS A 204 -78.15 -121.13 -31.46
CA LYS A 204 -78.29 -122.51 -31.97
C LYS A 204 -79.33 -123.25 -31.13
#